data_AF-A0A5C5Q842-F1
#
_entry.id   AF-A0A5C5Q842-F1
#
_cell.length_a   1.000
_cell.length_b   1.000
_cell.length_c   1.000
_cell.angle_alpha   90.00
_cell.angle_beta   90.00
_cell.angle_gamma   90.00
#
_symmetry.space_group_name_H-M   'P 1'
#
loop_
_entity.id
_entity.type
_entity.pdbx_description
1 polymer ?
#
loop_
_entity_poly.entity_id
_entity_poly.type
_entity_poly.pdbx_seq_one_letter_code
_entity_poly.pdbx_strand_id
1 'polypeptide(L)'
;MAGKKATPDQNAQAVILREAGYTIPSIAHELALSVSTTQRILKANTAVAGATQQKLIAKAREDMLNAAFALEQVQMKAASLVMDDLAISQQIRRKLSMAVDQLDPGDIASLRALAASATTLKLTQDVYQRALPLERMNMALDVEEMPELQIRIMTEYDVAKLRAEQRREDAEQNGDAEAIEGETETIRWLESKEDEAWNKRLADEDDDIVIEGFDSEVT
;
A
#
# COMPACT_ATOMS: atom_id res chain seq x y z
N MET A 1 56.34 42.93 24.02
CA MET A 1 54.89 43.13 24.19
C MET A 1 54.23 41.77 24.31
N ALA A 2 53.86 41.34 25.51
CA ALA A 2 53.20 40.05 25.72
C ALA A 2 51.76 40.13 25.16
N GLY A 3 51.52 39.48 24.04
CA GLY A 3 50.19 39.46 23.41
C GLY A 3 49.18 38.75 24.32
N LYS A 4 48.04 39.41 24.58
CA LYS A 4 46.88 38.81 25.27
C LYS A 4 46.56 37.46 24.62
N LYS A 5 46.56 36.38 25.40
CA LYS A 5 46.11 35.06 24.93
C LYS A 5 44.62 35.15 24.59
N ALA A 6 44.25 34.65 23.41
CA ALA A 6 42.85 34.49 23.04
C ALA A 6 42.14 33.63 24.09
N THR A 7 40.92 34.02 24.47
CA THR A 7 40.14 33.28 25.45
C THR A 7 39.64 31.95 24.83
N PRO A 8 39.38 30.91 25.64
CA PRO A 8 38.83 29.64 25.14
C PRO A 8 37.55 29.81 24.31
N ASP A 9 36.73 30.81 24.66
CA ASP A 9 35.51 31.18 23.96
C ASP A 9 35.79 31.75 22.55
N GLN A 10 36.79 32.64 22.42
CA GLN A 10 37.24 33.15 21.12
C GLN A 10 37.82 32.07 20.22
N ASN A 11 38.44 31.04 20.79
CA ASN A 11 38.94 29.90 20.01
C ASN A 11 37.78 29.08 19.43
N ALA A 12 36.74 28.81 20.22
CA ALA A 12 35.56 28.08 19.77
C ALA A 12 34.80 28.86 18.68
N GLN A 13 34.61 30.17 18.88
CA GLN A 13 33.96 31.04 17.89
C GLN A 13 34.72 31.10 16.56
N ALA A 14 36.06 31.17 16.61
CA ALA A 14 36.88 31.15 15.39
C ALA A 14 36.70 29.86 14.59
N VAL A 15 36.64 28.71 15.28
CA VAL A 15 36.40 27.40 14.64
C VAL A 15 35.01 27.35 14.03
N ILE A 16 33.96 27.75 14.76
CA ILE A 16 32.57 27.75 14.27
C ILE A 16 32.45 28.63 13.02
N LEU A 17 32.96 29.87 13.05
CA LEU A 17 32.92 30.77 11.90
C LEU A 17 33.70 30.18 10.71
N ARG A 18 34.81 29.50 10.97
CA ARG A 18 35.57 28.83 9.91
C ARG A 18 34.79 27.68 9.29
N GLU A 19 34.18 26.82 10.09
CA GLU A 19 33.39 25.70 9.58
C GLU A 19 32.08 26.16 8.90
N ALA A 20 31.58 27.34 9.25
CA ALA A 20 30.49 28.04 8.57
C ALA A 20 30.91 28.70 7.23
N GLY A 21 32.21 28.65 6.87
CA GLY A 21 32.72 29.10 5.57
C GLY A 21 33.36 30.48 5.56
N TYR A 22 33.50 31.15 6.70
CA TYR A 22 34.10 32.48 6.76
C TYR A 22 35.62 32.43 6.48
N THR A 23 36.12 33.50 5.85
CA THR A 23 37.55 33.63 5.52
C THR A 23 38.35 34.07 6.74
N ILE A 24 39.64 33.70 6.78
CA ILE A 24 40.53 34.01 7.91
C ILE A 24 40.60 35.53 8.20
N PRO A 25 40.70 36.43 7.19
CA PRO A 25 40.65 37.87 7.42
C PRO A 25 39.32 38.36 8.01
N SER A 26 38.19 37.79 7.58
CA SER A 26 36.86 38.13 8.13
C SER A 26 36.74 37.73 9.59
N ILE A 27 37.18 36.52 9.95
CA ILE A 27 37.18 36.02 11.34
C ILE A 27 38.10 36.86 12.22
N ALA A 28 39.28 37.25 11.71
CA ALA A 28 40.22 38.10 12.43
C ALA A 28 39.63 39.49 12.73
N HIS A 29 38.92 40.07 11.76
CA HIS A 29 38.21 41.34 11.95
C HIS A 29 37.06 41.22 12.95
N GLU A 30 36.23 40.18 12.83
CA GLU A 30 35.03 39.97 13.65
C GLU A 30 35.34 39.65 15.11
N LEU A 31 36.41 38.91 15.37
CA LEU A 31 36.87 38.57 16.72
C LEU A 31 37.91 39.54 17.30
N ALA A 32 38.23 40.62 16.57
CA ALA A 32 39.28 41.58 16.91
C ALA A 32 40.65 40.92 17.22
N LEU A 33 41.01 39.90 16.44
CA LEU A 33 42.28 39.16 16.54
C LEU A 33 43.21 39.51 15.38
N SER A 34 44.52 39.28 15.56
CA SER A 34 45.42 39.32 14.41
C SER A 34 45.18 38.12 13.49
N VAL A 35 45.43 38.30 12.19
CA VAL A 35 45.36 37.23 11.19
C VAL A 35 46.26 36.05 11.58
N SER A 36 47.47 36.32 12.11
CA SER A 36 48.41 35.30 12.58
C SER A 36 47.88 34.49 13.76
N THR A 37 47.17 35.14 14.69
CA THR A 37 46.56 34.47 15.85
C THR A 37 45.42 33.58 15.39
N THR A 38 44.56 34.09 14.50
CA THR A 38 43.45 33.35 13.90
C THR A 38 43.95 32.12 13.13
N GLN A 39 44.98 32.26 12.29
CA GLN A 39 45.60 31.12 11.59
C GLN A 39 46.12 30.04 12.55
N ARG A 40 46.75 30.44 13.66
CA ARG A 40 47.27 29.50 14.66
C ARG A 40 46.15 28.75 15.37
N ILE A 41 45.08 29.43 15.75
CA ILE A 41 43.89 28.84 16.38
C ILE A 41 43.24 27.82 15.45
N LEU A 42 43.01 28.19 14.18
CA LEU A 42 42.35 27.30 13.21
C LEU A 42 43.19 26.07 12.87
N LYS A 43 44.51 26.22 12.74
CA LYS A 43 45.43 25.09 12.52
C LYS A 43 45.47 24.14 13.72
N ALA A 44 45.49 24.68 14.95
CA ALA A 44 45.49 23.86 16.16
C ALA A 44 44.20 23.02 16.32
N ASN A 45 43.08 23.51 15.78
CA ASN A 45 41.78 22.84 15.85
C ASN A 45 41.37 22.15 14.54
N THR A 46 42.28 22.03 13.55
CA THR A 46 42.01 21.38 12.24
C THR A 46 40.76 21.89 11.52
N ALA A 47 40.38 23.16 11.72
CA ALA A 47 39.14 23.72 11.21
C ALA A 47 39.21 24.02 9.70
N VAL A 48 38.35 23.37 8.92
CA VAL A 48 38.27 23.50 7.45
C VAL A 48 37.12 24.42 7.07
N ALA A 49 37.33 25.27 6.04
CA ALA A 49 36.29 26.17 5.54
C ALA A 49 35.07 25.39 5.06
N GLY A 50 33.89 25.71 5.58
CA GLY A 50 32.62 25.14 5.09
C GLY A 50 32.38 23.67 5.48
N ALA A 51 33.17 23.11 6.41
CA ALA A 51 33.02 21.72 6.83
C ALA A 51 31.63 21.40 7.41
N THR A 52 31.03 22.31 8.18
CA THR A 52 29.67 22.12 8.70
C THR A 52 28.65 22.17 7.57
N GLN A 53 28.82 23.08 6.62
CA GLN A 53 27.93 23.20 5.46
C GLN A 53 27.98 21.95 4.58
N GLN A 54 29.17 21.39 4.34
CA GLN A 54 29.33 20.12 3.61
C GLN A 54 28.71 18.95 4.35
N LYS A 55 28.86 18.85 5.68
CA LYS A 55 28.21 17.81 6.49
C LYS A 55 26.69 17.91 6.47
N LEU A 56 26.13 19.12 6.52
CA LEU A 56 24.69 19.35 6.42
C LEU A 56 24.15 18.99 5.03
N ILE A 57 24.87 19.35 3.95
CA ILE A 57 24.51 18.97 2.58
C ILE A 57 24.57 17.45 2.39
N ALA A 58 25.61 16.79 2.92
CA ALA A 58 25.74 15.34 2.85
C ALA A 58 24.61 14.64 3.62
N LYS A 59 24.29 15.11 4.83
CA LYS A 59 23.18 14.59 5.62
C LYS A 59 21.83 14.79 4.93
N ALA A 60 21.56 15.98 4.37
CA ALA A 60 20.33 16.21 3.62
C ALA A 60 20.19 15.31 2.40
N ARG A 61 21.29 15.01 1.70
CA ARG A 61 21.32 14.05 0.59
C ARG A 61 21.05 12.61 1.07
N GLU A 62 21.66 12.22 2.18
CA GLU A 62 21.46 10.91 2.79
C GLU A 62 20.01 10.73 3.28
N ASP A 63 19.46 11.73 3.97
CA ASP A 63 18.06 11.77 4.40
C ASP A 63 17.10 11.73 3.21
N MET A 64 17.42 12.40 2.10
CA MET A 64 16.62 12.35 0.87
C MET A 64 16.63 10.96 0.22
N LEU A 65 17.79 10.29 0.21
CA LEU A 65 17.90 8.92 -0.29
C LEU A 65 17.14 7.95 0.62
N ASN A 66 17.31 8.06 1.94
CA ASN A 66 16.62 7.23 2.92
C ASN A 66 15.10 7.41 2.84
N ALA A 67 14.62 8.65 2.65
CA ALA A 67 13.20 8.93 2.44
C ALA A 67 12.67 8.39 1.10
N ALA A 68 13.50 8.35 0.04
CA ALA A 68 13.12 7.78 -1.25
C ALA A 68 13.03 6.24 -1.22
N PHE A 69 13.83 5.59 -0.38
CA PHE A 69 13.79 4.13 -0.18
C PHE A 69 12.79 3.68 0.91
N ALA A 70 12.28 4.60 1.73
CA ALA A 70 11.25 4.31 2.71
C ALA A 70 9.86 4.30 2.04
N LEU A 71 9.39 3.13 1.64
CA LEU A 71 8.10 2.91 0.97
C LEU A 71 6.93 3.60 1.70
N GLU A 72 6.92 3.58 3.03
CA GLU A 72 5.89 4.21 3.85
C GLU A 72 5.88 5.75 3.74
N GLN A 73 7.05 6.39 3.73
CA GLN A 73 7.14 7.85 3.58
C GLN A 73 6.75 8.28 2.15
N VAL A 74 7.08 7.47 1.15
CA VAL A 74 6.66 7.68 -0.23
C VAL A 74 5.14 7.57 -0.35
N GLN A 75 4.52 6.57 0.29
CA GLN A 75 3.07 6.41 0.31
C GLN A 75 2.37 7.58 1.02
N MET A 76 2.87 8.04 2.17
CA MET A 76 2.31 9.22 2.85
C MET A 76 2.41 10.48 1.98
N LYS A 77 3.55 10.69 1.31
CA LYS A 77 3.71 11.84 0.40
C LYS A 77 2.81 11.74 -0.83
N ALA A 78 2.67 10.55 -1.42
CA ALA A 78 1.75 10.34 -2.53
C ALA A 78 0.30 10.60 -2.11
N ALA A 79 -0.11 10.12 -0.93
CA ALA A 79 -1.42 10.40 -0.37
C ALA A 79 -1.64 11.90 -0.13
N SER A 80 -0.64 12.62 0.40
CA SER A 80 -0.70 14.07 0.58
C SER A 80 -0.90 14.80 -0.75
N LEU A 81 -0.13 14.44 -1.78
CA LEU A 81 -0.25 15.05 -3.11
C LEU A 81 -1.63 14.79 -3.73
N VAL A 82 -2.15 13.58 -3.58
CA VAL A 82 -3.52 13.24 -4.00
C VAL A 82 -4.54 14.11 -3.27
N MET A 83 -4.41 14.28 -1.95
CA MET A 83 -5.33 15.13 -1.18
C MET A 83 -5.29 16.59 -1.63
N ASP A 84 -4.10 17.12 -1.93
CA ASP A 84 -3.92 18.48 -2.44
C ASP A 84 -4.60 18.65 -3.82
N ASP A 85 -4.41 17.70 -4.73
CA ASP A 85 -5.06 17.71 -6.06
C ASP A 85 -6.60 17.65 -5.96
N LEU A 86 -7.12 16.86 -5.02
CA LEU A 86 -8.56 16.80 -4.74
C LEU A 86 -9.09 18.13 -4.17
N ALA A 87 -8.35 18.76 -3.27
CA ALA A 87 -8.72 20.05 -2.68
C ALA A 87 -8.75 21.18 -3.73
N ILE A 88 -7.73 21.24 -4.59
CA ILE A 88 -7.66 22.19 -5.71
C ILE A 88 -8.83 21.96 -6.67
N SER A 89 -9.13 20.71 -7.00
CA SER A 89 -10.25 20.35 -7.86
C SER A 89 -11.61 20.76 -7.28
N GLN A 90 -11.80 20.67 -5.96
CA GLN A 90 -13.01 21.19 -5.29
C GLN A 90 -13.10 22.71 -5.38
N GLN A 91 -11.98 23.40 -5.18
CA GLN A 91 -11.93 24.86 -5.26
C GLN A 91 -12.29 25.35 -6.67
N ILE A 92 -11.75 24.69 -7.70
CA ILE A 92 -12.08 24.95 -9.10
C ILE A 92 -13.58 24.78 -9.33
N ARG A 93 -14.18 23.67 -8.88
CA ARG A 93 -15.62 23.41 -9.05
C ARG A 93 -16.50 24.45 -8.35
N ARG A 94 -16.14 24.86 -7.13
CA ARG A 94 -16.87 25.93 -6.41
C ARG A 94 -16.84 27.24 -7.17
N LYS A 95 -15.65 27.65 -7.64
CA LYS A 95 -15.48 28.86 -8.44
C LYS A 95 -16.22 28.79 -9.76
N LEU A 96 -16.23 27.61 -10.39
CA LEU A 96 -16.94 27.38 -11.63
C LEU A 96 -18.45 27.49 -11.45
N SER A 97 -19.01 26.89 -10.38
CA SER A 97 -20.43 27.03 -10.04
C SER A 97 -20.81 28.51 -9.89
N MET A 98 -20.02 29.26 -9.10
CA MET A 98 -20.26 30.69 -8.91
C MET A 98 -20.17 31.49 -10.22
N ALA A 99 -19.28 31.10 -11.14
CA ALA A 99 -19.13 31.76 -12.43
C ALA A 99 -20.30 31.44 -13.36
N VAL A 100 -20.77 30.18 -13.38
CA VAL A 100 -21.92 29.74 -14.17
C VAL A 100 -23.20 30.45 -13.73
N ASP A 101 -23.39 30.67 -12.42
CA ASP A 101 -24.56 31.40 -11.89
C ASP A 101 -24.62 32.87 -12.35
N GLN A 102 -23.51 33.44 -12.82
CA GLN A 102 -23.43 34.83 -13.31
C GLN A 102 -23.59 34.96 -14.83
N LEU A 103 -23.70 33.85 -15.56
CA LEU A 103 -23.80 33.86 -17.01
C LEU A 103 -25.23 34.19 -17.48
N ASP A 104 -25.33 35.09 -18.45
CA ASP A 104 -26.60 35.40 -19.12
C ASP A 104 -26.85 34.39 -20.26
N PRO A 105 -27.91 33.56 -20.19
CA PRO A 105 -28.21 32.56 -21.22
C PRO A 105 -28.55 33.15 -22.59
N GLY A 106 -28.80 34.47 -22.70
CA GLY A 106 -29.04 35.15 -23.97
C GLY A 106 -27.79 35.50 -24.78
N ASP A 107 -26.59 35.43 -24.19
CA ASP A 107 -25.34 35.86 -24.82
C ASP A 107 -24.52 34.68 -25.39
N ILE A 108 -24.00 34.88 -26.61
CA ILE A 108 -23.11 33.93 -27.28
C ILE A 108 -21.79 33.78 -26.49
N ALA A 109 -21.32 34.82 -25.81
CA ALA A 109 -20.14 34.71 -24.95
C ALA A 109 -20.39 33.78 -23.75
N SER A 110 -21.60 33.82 -23.16
CA SER A 110 -22.01 32.91 -22.09
C SER A 110 -22.07 31.45 -22.53
N LEU A 111 -22.53 31.16 -23.75
CA LEU A 111 -22.53 29.80 -24.29
C LEU A 111 -21.10 29.24 -24.45
N ARG A 112 -20.14 30.08 -24.84
CA ARG A 112 -18.72 29.68 -24.89
C ARG A 112 -18.14 29.49 -23.49
N ALA A 113 -18.48 30.36 -22.55
CA ALA A 113 -18.08 30.21 -21.16
C ALA A 113 -18.66 28.93 -20.52
N LEU A 114 -19.88 28.54 -20.86
CA LEU A 114 -20.49 27.27 -20.46
C LEU A 114 -19.76 26.06 -21.04
N ALA A 115 -19.40 26.09 -22.33
CA ALA A 115 -18.62 25.01 -22.96
C ALA A 115 -17.23 24.85 -22.34
N ALA A 116 -16.55 25.97 -22.05
CA ALA A 116 -15.29 25.97 -21.31
C ALA A 116 -15.48 25.38 -19.91
N SER A 117 -16.55 25.77 -19.22
CA SER A 117 -16.89 25.28 -17.88
C SER A 117 -17.16 23.77 -17.87
N ALA A 118 -17.91 23.25 -18.83
CA ALA A 118 -18.15 21.83 -18.98
C ALA A 118 -16.84 21.04 -19.20
N THR A 119 -15.91 21.61 -19.97
CA THR A 119 -14.59 21.02 -20.21
C THR A 119 -13.75 21.00 -18.93
N THR A 120 -13.70 22.11 -18.18
CA THR A 120 -13.02 22.16 -16.88
C THR A 120 -13.63 21.17 -15.88
N LEU A 121 -14.95 21.05 -15.83
CA LEU A 121 -15.64 20.09 -14.97
C LEU A 121 -15.25 18.65 -15.32
N LYS A 122 -15.25 18.30 -16.61
CA LYS A 122 -14.78 16.98 -17.08
C LYS A 122 -13.34 16.71 -16.67
N LEU A 123 -12.42 17.65 -16.91
CA LEU A 123 -11.01 17.49 -16.55
C LEU A 123 -10.82 17.26 -15.04
N THR A 124 -11.54 17.99 -14.19
CA THR A 124 -11.48 17.73 -12.74
C THR A 124 -12.09 16.37 -12.37
N GLN A 125 -13.12 15.90 -13.08
CA GLN A 125 -13.70 14.56 -12.84
C GLN A 125 -12.69 13.46 -13.18
N ASP A 126 -11.96 13.62 -14.28
CA ASP A 126 -10.92 12.68 -14.69
C ASP A 126 -9.76 12.63 -13.67
N VAL A 127 -9.44 13.75 -13.02
CA VAL A 127 -8.47 13.80 -11.89
C VAL A 127 -8.99 13.00 -10.70
N TYR A 128 -10.26 13.16 -10.32
CA TYR A 128 -10.89 12.39 -9.24
C TYR A 128 -10.85 10.87 -9.50
N GLN A 129 -11.19 10.44 -10.72
CA GLN A 129 -11.19 9.01 -11.08
C GLN A 129 -9.79 8.40 -11.09
N ARG A 130 -8.76 9.17 -11.46
CA ARG A 130 -7.36 8.71 -11.43
C ARG A 130 -6.77 8.71 -10.02
N ALA A 131 -7.10 9.73 -9.23
CA ALA A 131 -6.63 9.90 -7.86
C ALA A 131 -7.25 8.86 -6.90
N LEU A 132 -8.53 8.53 -7.10
CA LEU A 132 -9.25 7.50 -6.38
C LEU A 132 -9.70 6.44 -7.39
N PRO A 133 -8.87 5.42 -7.68
CA PRO A 133 -9.23 4.36 -8.60
C PRO A 133 -10.22 3.41 -7.92
N LEU A 134 -11.45 3.89 -7.69
CA LEU A 134 -12.56 3.15 -7.09
C LEU A 134 -12.82 1.84 -7.85
N GLU A 135 -12.61 1.86 -9.17
CA GLU A 135 -12.72 0.68 -10.04
C GLU A 135 -11.64 -0.37 -9.74
N ARG A 136 -10.39 0.05 -9.45
CA ARG A 136 -9.34 -0.88 -9.02
C ARG A 136 -9.50 -1.34 -7.57
N MET A 137 -10.06 -0.49 -6.71
CA MET A 137 -10.39 -0.88 -5.33
C MET A 137 -11.50 -1.94 -5.31
N ASN A 138 -12.49 -1.83 -6.21
CA ASN A 138 -13.51 -2.86 -6.38
C ASN A 138 -12.91 -4.17 -6.94
N MET A 139 -12.01 -4.10 -7.93
CA MET A 139 -11.30 -5.28 -8.44
C MET A 139 -10.40 -5.96 -7.40
N ALA A 140 -9.85 -5.20 -6.44
CA ALA A 140 -9.05 -5.76 -5.35
C ALA A 140 -9.89 -6.42 -4.25
N LEU A 141 -11.20 -6.17 -4.20
CA LEU A 141 -12.14 -6.86 -3.33
C LEU A 141 -12.66 -8.16 -3.96
N ASP A 142 -12.64 -8.27 -5.29
CA ASP A 142 -12.85 -9.51 -6.05
C ASP A 142 -11.55 -10.34 -6.11
N VAL A 143 -10.98 -10.67 -4.94
CA VAL A 143 -10.00 -11.77 -4.89
C VAL A 143 -10.78 -13.06 -5.15
N GLU A 144 -10.77 -13.54 -6.40
CA GLU A 144 -11.21 -14.90 -6.73
C GLU A 144 -10.45 -15.87 -5.80
N GLU A 145 -11.18 -16.51 -4.88
CA GLU A 145 -10.62 -17.58 -4.04
C GLU A 145 -10.03 -18.65 -4.97
N MET A 146 -8.73 -18.91 -4.82
CA MET A 146 -8.08 -19.97 -5.59
C MET A 146 -8.77 -21.31 -5.24
N PRO A 147 -9.08 -22.16 -6.24
CA PRO A 147 -9.69 -23.45 -5.97
C PRO A 147 -8.75 -24.30 -5.11
N GLU A 148 -9.26 -24.79 -3.98
CA GLU A 148 -8.51 -25.69 -3.09
C GLU A 148 -8.44 -27.10 -3.68
N LEU A 149 -7.22 -27.64 -3.78
CA LEU A 149 -7.01 -29.04 -4.16
C LEU A 149 -7.21 -29.93 -2.93
N GLN A 150 -8.35 -30.61 -2.84
CA GLN A 150 -8.63 -31.60 -1.79
C GLN A 150 -8.21 -33.00 -2.25
N ILE A 151 -7.23 -33.60 -1.56
CA ILE A 151 -6.80 -34.99 -1.82
C ILE A 151 -7.50 -35.90 -0.80
N ARG A 152 -8.41 -36.77 -1.28
CA ARG A 152 -9.11 -37.78 -0.47
C ARG A 152 -8.79 -39.19 -0.94
N ILE A 153 -8.76 -40.15 -0.01
CA ILE A 153 -8.65 -41.58 -0.33
C ILE A 153 -10.02 -42.06 -0.82
N MET A 154 -10.07 -42.62 -2.03
CA MET A 154 -11.30 -43.14 -2.62
C MET A 154 -11.75 -44.41 -1.89
N THR A 155 -13.03 -44.49 -1.57
CA THR A 155 -13.68 -45.70 -1.07
C THR A 155 -13.97 -46.69 -2.21
N GLU A 156 -14.33 -47.93 -1.88
CA GLU A 156 -14.72 -48.92 -2.88
C GLU A 156 -15.96 -48.47 -3.70
N TYR A 157 -16.87 -47.71 -3.08
CA TYR A 157 -18.04 -47.11 -3.75
C TYR A 157 -17.63 -45.99 -4.71
N ASP A 158 -16.70 -45.12 -4.32
CA ASP A 158 -16.15 -44.08 -5.21
C ASP A 158 -15.52 -44.71 -6.46
N VAL A 159 -14.77 -45.81 -6.29
CA VAL A 159 -14.14 -46.52 -7.40
C VAL A 159 -15.20 -47.18 -8.29
N ALA A 160 -16.21 -47.81 -7.71
CA ALA A 160 -17.30 -48.44 -8.46
C ALA A 160 -18.11 -47.41 -9.26
N LYS A 161 -18.37 -46.23 -8.67
CA LYS A 161 -19.06 -45.12 -9.32
C LYS A 161 -18.26 -44.58 -10.50
N LEU A 162 -16.96 -44.32 -10.31
CA LEU A 162 -16.07 -43.86 -11.38
C LEU A 162 -16.01 -44.87 -12.53
N ARG A 163 -16.02 -46.18 -12.24
CA ARG A 163 -16.07 -47.23 -13.27
C ARG A 163 -17.40 -47.28 -14.01
N ALA A 164 -18.52 -47.05 -13.34
CA ALA A 164 -19.83 -46.97 -13.97
C ALA A 164 -19.97 -45.72 -14.85
N GLU A 165 -19.44 -44.58 -14.38
CA GLU A 165 -19.36 -43.34 -15.17
C GLU A 165 -18.54 -43.53 -16.45
N GLN A 166 -17.38 -44.20 -16.37
CA GLN A 166 -16.57 -44.54 -17.54
C GLN A 166 -17.33 -45.43 -18.53
N ARG A 167 -18.04 -46.47 -18.07
CA ARG A 167 -18.83 -47.35 -18.95
C ARG A 167 -20.00 -46.61 -19.59
N ARG A 168 -20.61 -45.66 -18.86
CA ARG A 168 -21.66 -44.78 -19.38
C ARG A 168 -21.13 -43.86 -20.48
N GLU A 169 -19.98 -43.23 -20.27
CA GLU A 169 -19.33 -42.38 -21.28
C GLU A 169 -18.96 -43.18 -22.54
N ASP A 170 -18.44 -44.40 -22.38
CA ASP A 170 -18.15 -45.31 -23.50
C ASP A 170 -19.44 -45.71 -24.25
N ALA A 171 -20.55 -45.94 -23.53
CA ALA A 171 -21.84 -46.26 -24.12
C ALA A 171 -22.46 -45.06 -24.86
N GLU A 172 -22.31 -43.84 -24.32
CA GLU A 172 -22.67 -42.59 -24.99
C GLU A 172 -21.89 -42.40 -26.29
N GLN A 173 -20.58 -42.67 -26.26
CA GLN A 173 -19.73 -42.57 -27.45
C GLN A 173 -20.10 -43.62 -28.51
N ASN A 174 -20.53 -44.80 -28.09
CA ASN A 174 -20.95 -45.90 -28.98
C ASN A 174 -22.43 -45.83 -29.40
N GLY A 175 -23.22 -44.93 -28.81
CA GLY A 175 -24.65 -44.74 -29.11
C GLY A 175 -25.56 -45.86 -28.59
N ASP A 176 -25.15 -46.56 -27.53
CA ASP A 176 -25.92 -47.67 -26.94
C ASP A 176 -26.82 -47.16 -25.80
N ALA A 177 -28.08 -46.89 -26.13
CA ALA A 177 -29.06 -46.34 -25.18
C ALA A 177 -29.41 -47.30 -24.02
N GLU A 178 -29.38 -48.61 -24.23
CA GLU A 178 -29.70 -49.62 -23.21
C GLU A 178 -28.56 -49.71 -22.17
N ALA A 179 -27.31 -49.65 -22.63
CA ALA A 179 -26.15 -49.61 -21.76
C ALA A 179 -26.06 -48.29 -20.95
N ILE A 180 -26.44 -47.15 -21.54
CA ILE A 180 -26.51 -45.86 -20.80
C ILE A 180 -27.50 -45.97 -19.66
N GLU A 181 -28.71 -46.48 -19.92
CA GLU A 181 -29.76 -46.60 -18.90
C GLU A 181 -29.31 -47.54 -17.76
N GLY A 182 -28.76 -48.71 -18.09
CA GLY A 182 -28.26 -49.66 -17.09
C GLY A 182 -27.14 -49.10 -16.20
N GLU A 183 -26.20 -48.33 -16.77
CA GLU A 183 -25.14 -47.71 -15.96
C GLU A 183 -25.65 -46.52 -15.14
N THR A 184 -26.65 -45.75 -15.63
CA THR A 184 -27.29 -44.71 -14.81
C THR A 184 -28.05 -45.27 -13.61
N GLU A 185 -28.73 -46.41 -13.76
CA GLU A 185 -29.35 -47.12 -12.64
C GLU A 185 -28.31 -47.65 -11.67
N THR A 186 -27.18 -48.14 -12.17
CA THR A 186 -26.05 -48.61 -11.36
C THR A 186 -25.44 -47.49 -10.52
N ILE A 187 -25.22 -46.30 -11.10
CA ILE A 187 -24.74 -45.11 -10.37
C ILE A 187 -25.72 -44.72 -9.26
N ARG A 188 -27.02 -44.68 -9.58
CA ARG A 188 -28.06 -44.33 -8.60
C ARG A 188 -28.15 -45.32 -7.45
N TRP A 189 -27.98 -46.61 -7.73
CA TRP A 189 -27.93 -47.65 -6.69
C TRP A 189 -26.70 -47.50 -5.79
N LEU A 190 -25.53 -47.17 -6.37
CA LEU A 190 -24.29 -46.93 -5.61
C LEU A 190 -24.43 -45.71 -4.68
N GLU A 191 -25.01 -44.60 -5.16
CA GLU A 191 -25.28 -43.41 -4.34
C GLU A 191 -26.20 -43.73 -3.16
N SER A 192 -27.28 -44.49 -3.40
CA SER A 192 -28.19 -44.92 -2.34
C SER A 192 -27.48 -45.80 -1.29
N LYS A 193 -26.53 -46.63 -1.71
CA LYS A 193 -25.77 -47.50 -0.80
C LYS A 193 -24.72 -46.72 0.01
N GLU A 194 -24.11 -45.72 -0.59
CA GLU A 194 -23.20 -44.81 0.08
C GLU A 194 -23.93 -44.01 1.16
N ASP A 195 -25.11 -43.46 0.86
CA ASP A 195 -25.96 -42.75 1.82
C ASP A 195 -26.40 -43.65 2.98
N GLU A 196 -26.80 -44.89 2.71
CA GLU A 196 -27.13 -45.88 3.74
C GLU A 196 -25.93 -46.18 4.66
N ALA A 197 -24.74 -46.35 4.08
CA ALA A 197 -23.52 -46.62 4.83
C ALA A 197 -23.07 -45.42 5.68
N TRP A 198 -23.23 -44.20 5.14
CA TRP A 198 -22.94 -42.96 5.85
C TRP A 198 -23.89 -42.74 7.03
N ASN A 199 -25.20 -42.90 6.81
CA ASN A 199 -26.22 -42.79 7.86
C ASN A 199 -26.04 -43.84 8.95
N LYS A 200 -25.62 -45.05 8.59
CA LYS A 200 -25.29 -46.09 9.58
C LYS A 200 -24.07 -45.72 10.42
N ARG A 201 -23.00 -45.18 9.82
CA ARG A 201 -21.82 -44.70 10.58
C ARG A 201 -22.19 -43.61 11.58
N LEU A 202 -23.01 -42.63 11.16
CA LEU A 202 -23.51 -41.58 12.06
C LEU A 202 -24.31 -42.16 13.23
N ALA A 203 -25.17 -43.14 12.97
CA ALA A 203 -25.95 -43.79 14.02
C ALA A 203 -25.09 -44.58 15.02
N ASP A 204 -23.99 -45.20 14.55
CA ASP A 204 -23.06 -45.95 15.39
C ASP A 204 -22.13 -45.01 16.21
N GLU A 205 -21.87 -43.77 15.77
CA GLU A 205 -21.06 -42.77 16.49
C GLU A 205 -21.81 -42.07 17.64
N ASP A 206 -23.14 -41.98 17.58
CA ASP A 206 -23.97 -41.36 18.62
C ASP A 206 -24.15 -42.25 19.88
N ASP A 207 -23.92 -43.56 19.79
CA ASP A 207 -24.07 -44.52 20.90
C ASP A 207 -22.88 -44.54 21.89
N ASP A 208 -21.75 -43.89 21.56
CA ASP A 208 -20.51 -43.88 22.37
C ASP A 208 -20.31 -42.59 23.20
N ILE A 209 -21.28 -41.66 23.23
CA ILE A 209 -21.22 -40.48 24.10
C ILE A 209 -21.66 -40.86 25.53
N VAL A 210 -20.71 -41.35 26.33
CA VAL A 210 -20.88 -41.43 27.79
C VAL A 210 -20.84 -40.00 28.36
N ILE A 211 -22.02 -39.43 28.64
CA ILE A 211 -22.13 -38.23 29.46
C ILE A 211 -21.85 -38.64 30.91
N GLU A 212 -20.58 -38.64 31.32
CA GLU A 212 -20.24 -38.75 32.75
C GLU A 212 -20.82 -37.52 33.47
N GLY A 213 -21.82 -37.77 34.32
CA GLY A 213 -22.49 -36.77 35.11
C GLY A 213 -21.51 -36.02 36.00
N PHE A 214 -21.45 -34.71 35.82
CA PHE A 214 -20.70 -33.79 36.66
C PHE A 214 -21.39 -33.70 38.03
N ASP A 215 -20.90 -34.47 39.01
CA ASP A 215 -21.35 -34.40 40.40
C ASP A 215 -21.07 -33.00 40.97
N SER A 216 -22.14 -32.23 41.19
CA SER A 216 -22.08 -30.92 41.82
C SER A 216 -22.35 -31.03 43.32
N GLU A 217 -21.36 -31.49 44.09
CA GLU A 217 -21.33 -31.26 45.54
C GLU A 217 -19.94 -30.77 45.96
N VAL A 218 -19.76 -29.45 45.98
CA VAL A 218 -18.84 -28.79 46.91
C VAL A 218 -19.52 -27.51 47.42
N THR A 219 -20.20 -27.65 48.54
CA THR A 219 -20.44 -26.56 49.52
C THR A 219 -19.16 -26.16 50.22
#